data_AF-A0A914CJH4-F1
#
_entry.id   AF-A0A914CJH4-F1
#
_cell.length_a   1.000
_cell.length_b   1.000
_cell.length_c   1.000
_cell.angle_alpha   90.00
_cell.angle_beta   90.00
_cell.angle_gamma   90.00
#
_symmetry.space_group_name_H-M   'P 1'
#
loop_
_entity.id
_entity.type
_entity.pdbx_description
1 polymer ?
#
loop_
_entity_poly.entity_id
_entity_poly.type
_entity_poly.pdbx_seq_one_letter_code
_entity_poly.pdbx_strand_id
1 'polypeptide(L)'
;MSENRKAIIKLFEKGFSERKIANSLDLVQSTVHRIIARFTETGVNERKPGSGRPRTARTPANKRKIKGRIQRYKSNRKNFIRKMARAVGTSKSSIHRILHEELGANAWKDMKAHGLTDEEVYRRRRWPF
;
A
#
# COMPACT_ATOMS: atom_id res chain seq x y z
N MET A 1 21.53 2.21 3.42
CA MET A 1 21.86 3.12 4.55
C MET A 1 23.09 3.91 4.14
N SER A 2 23.11 5.25 4.28
CA SER A 2 24.29 6.03 3.86
C SER A 2 25.38 5.93 4.93
N GLU A 3 26.57 5.46 4.55
CA GLU A 3 27.73 5.23 5.44
C GLU A 3 28.07 6.49 6.26
N ASN A 4 28.07 7.65 5.60
CA ASN A 4 28.37 8.95 6.20
C ASN A 4 27.45 9.31 7.37
N ARG A 5 26.17 8.92 7.31
CA ARG A 5 25.20 9.20 8.38
C ARG A 5 25.48 8.43 9.66
N LYS A 6 25.88 7.16 9.53
CA LYS A 6 26.30 6.35 10.69
C LYS A 6 27.54 6.95 11.32
N ALA A 7 28.51 7.36 10.51
CA ALA A 7 29.74 8.00 10.98
C ALA A 7 29.46 9.30 11.74
N ILE A 8 28.58 10.16 11.22
CA ILE A 8 28.16 11.40 11.90
C ILE A 8 27.60 11.10 13.29
N ILE A 9 26.63 10.18 13.39
CA ILE A 9 25.99 9.87 14.66
C ILE A 9 26.98 9.25 15.65
N LYS A 10 27.82 8.32 15.20
CA LYS A 10 28.85 7.71 16.06
C LYS A 10 29.83 8.73 16.60
N LEU A 11 30.19 9.76 15.80
CA LEU A 11 31.06 10.84 16.26
C LEU A 11 30.32 11.82 17.19
N PHE A 12 29.03 12.07 16.94
CA PHE A 12 28.19 12.88 17.81
C PHE A 12 28.00 12.23 19.19
N GLU A 13 27.71 10.92 19.24
CA GLU A 13 27.61 10.14 20.47
C GLU A 13 28.93 10.11 21.27
N LYS A 14 30.07 10.22 20.58
CA LYS A 14 31.39 10.38 21.19
C LYS A 14 31.67 11.80 21.71
N GLY A 15 30.73 12.74 21.55
CA GLY A 15 30.83 14.11 22.06
C GLY A 15 31.61 15.08 21.16
N PHE A 16 31.87 14.73 19.89
CA PHE A 16 32.53 15.68 18.97
C PHE A 16 31.58 16.79 18.52
N SER A 17 32.10 18.01 18.35
CA SER A 17 31.33 19.15 17.85
C SER A 17 30.97 18.98 16.38
N GLU A 18 29.82 19.53 15.95
CA GLU A 18 29.33 19.41 14.57
C GLU A 18 30.35 19.90 13.53
N ARG A 19 31.07 20.99 13.82
CA ARG A 19 32.12 21.54 12.95
C ARG A 19 33.30 20.58 12.82
N LYS A 20 33.71 19.93 13.91
CA LYS A 20 34.78 18.93 13.88
C LYS A 20 34.37 17.71 13.06
N ILE A 21 33.13 17.24 13.23
CA ILE A 21 32.56 16.14 12.45
C ILE A 21 32.51 16.48 10.96
N ALA A 22 32.05 17.68 10.61
CA ALA A 22 31.97 18.16 9.24
C ALA A 22 33.35 18.17 8.55
N ASN A 23 34.37 18.73 9.22
CA ASN A 23 35.73 18.78 8.69
C ASN A 23 36.36 17.38 8.60
N SER A 24 36.13 16.50 9.57
CA SER A 24 36.69 15.14 9.57
C SER A 24 36.09 14.22 8.50
N LEU A 25 34.84 14.48 8.09
CA LEU A 25 34.14 13.68 7.08
C LEU A 25 34.09 14.35 5.71
N ASP A 26 34.70 15.53 5.55
CA ASP A 26 34.62 16.38 4.36
C ASP A 26 33.17 16.62 3.89
N LEU A 27 32.31 17.04 4.84
CA LEU A 27 30.89 17.29 4.60
C LEU A 27 30.53 18.74 4.92
N VAL A 28 29.52 19.25 4.22
CA VAL A 28 28.93 20.55 4.52
C VAL A 28 28.32 20.53 5.93
N GLN A 29 28.70 21.49 6.77
CA GLN A 29 28.24 21.61 8.16
C GLN A 29 26.71 21.57 8.29
N SER A 30 25.98 22.21 7.37
CA SER A 30 24.50 22.23 7.37
C SER A 30 23.89 20.82 7.21
N THR A 31 24.60 19.90 6.54
CA THR A 31 24.17 18.50 6.41
C THR A 31 24.35 17.76 7.72
N VAL A 32 25.49 17.95 8.40
CA VAL A 32 25.78 17.37 9.72
C VAL A 32 24.73 17.84 10.74
N HIS A 33 24.50 19.15 10.81
CA HIS A 33 23.49 19.75 11.69
C HIS A 33 22.09 19.15 11.48
N ARG A 34 21.60 19.11 10.23
CA ARG A 34 20.28 18.52 9.91
C ARG A 34 20.17 17.03 10.26
N ILE A 35 21.28 16.29 10.24
CA ILE A 35 21.30 14.88 10.61
C ILE A 35 21.23 14.74 12.13
N ILE A 36 22.04 15.52 12.87
CA ILE A 36 22.06 15.52 14.33
C ILE A 36 20.73 16.00 14.89
N ALA A 37 20.20 17.14 14.43
CA ALA A 37 18.91 17.67 14.87
C ALA A 37 17.76 16.65 14.66
N ARG A 38 17.75 15.97 13.52
CA ARG A 38 16.77 14.90 13.27
C ARG A 38 16.96 13.71 14.22
N PHE A 39 18.21 13.32 14.46
CA PHE A 39 18.53 12.22 15.36
C PHE A 39 18.14 12.54 16.80
N THR A 40 18.35 13.77 17.27
CA THR A 40 17.91 14.20 18.60
C THR A 40 16.40 14.26 18.73
N GLU A 41 15.68 14.63 17.66
CA GLU A 41 14.21 14.67 17.66
C GLU A 41 13.56 13.27 17.61
N THR A 42 14.07 12.39 16.73
CA THR A 42 13.39 11.13 16.39
C THR A 42 14.09 9.89 16.97
N GLY A 43 15.36 9.98 17.37
CA GLY A 43 16.22 8.85 17.74
C GLY A 43 16.59 7.92 16.58
N VAL A 44 16.15 8.23 15.36
CA VAL A 44 16.29 7.37 14.18
C VAL A 44 17.24 8.01 13.15
N ASN A 45 18.24 7.25 12.72
CA ASN A 45 19.22 7.69 11.72
C ASN A 45 18.68 7.67 10.28
N GLU A 46 17.58 6.96 10.04
CA GLU A 46 17.01 6.81 8.71
C GLU A 46 16.48 8.14 8.14
N ARG A 47 16.37 8.19 6.81
CA ARG A 47 15.78 9.34 6.14
C ARG A 47 14.28 9.27 6.37
N LYS A 48 13.68 10.39 6.80
CA LYS A 48 12.23 10.53 6.81
C LYS A 48 11.68 10.26 5.41
N PRO A 49 10.72 9.33 5.25
CA PRO A 49 10.04 9.13 3.99
C PRO A 49 9.49 10.47 3.50
N GLY A 50 9.70 10.78 2.22
CA GLY A 50 9.10 11.98 1.63
C GLY A 50 7.57 11.87 1.66
N SER A 51 6.88 13.01 1.73
CA SER A 51 5.42 13.06 1.65
C SER A 51 4.86 12.47 0.35
N GLY A 52 5.64 12.55 -0.73
CA GLY A 52 5.24 12.06 -2.05
C GLY A 52 4.03 12.82 -2.61
N ARG A 53 3.51 12.33 -3.74
CA ARG A 53 2.29 12.90 -4.35
C ARG A 53 1.04 12.28 -3.71
N PRO A 54 0.05 13.09 -3.31
CA PRO A 54 -1.23 12.56 -2.81
C PRO A 54 -1.91 11.63 -3.82
N ARG A 55 -2.55 10.57 -3.32
CA ARG A 55 -3.29 9.60 -4.13
C ARG A 55 -4.65 10.18 -4.53
N THR A 56 -4.89 10.40 -5.82
CA THR A 56 -6.15 11.00 -6.33
C THR A 56 -7.22 9.98 -6.70
N ALA A 57 -6.84 8.83 -7.30
CA ALA A 57 -7.81 7.84 -7.78
C ALA A 57 -8.16 6.76 -6.74
N ARG A 58 -7.25 6.48 -5.80
CA ARG A 58 -7.39 5.41 -4.79
C ARG A 58 -7.99 5.93 -3.48
N THR A 59 -9.07 6.71 -3.60
CA THR A 59 -9.73 7.31 -2.44
C THR A 59 -10.54 6.26 -1.67
N PRO A 60 -10.78 6.46 -0.36
CA PRO A 60 -11.70 5.62 0.40
C PRO A 60 -13.11 5.55 -0.20
N ALA A 61 -13.58 6.65 -0.81
CA ALA A 61 -14.84 6.68 -1.53
C ALA A 61 -14.86 5.71 -2.71
N ASN A 62 -13.82 5.71 -3.55
CA ASN A 62 -13.72 4.79 -4.68
C ASN A 62 -13.58 3.33 -4.21
N LYS A 63 -12.83 3.08 -3.14
CA LYS A 63 -12.70 1.75 -2.52
C LYS A 63 -14.07 1.22 -2.09
N ARG A 64 -14.88 2.04 -1.42
CA ARG A 64 -16.26 1.68 -1.01
C ARG A 64 -17.16 1.38 -2.22
N LYS A 65 -17.13 2.22 -3.25
CA LYS A 65 -17.90 2.00 -4.49
C LYS A 65 -17.56 0.67 -5.16
N ILE A 66 -16.27 0.35 -5.27
CA ILE A 66 -15.79 -0.90 -5.89
C ILE A 66 -16.17 -2.11 -5.02
N LYS A 67 -15.96 -2.04 -3.71
CA LYS A 67 -16.32 -3.12 -2.76
C LYS A 67 -17.83 -3.42 -2.81
N GLY A 68 -18.67 -2.39 -2.75
CA GLY A 68 -20.12 -2.57 -2.83
C GLY A 68 -20.59 -3.15 -4.16
N ARG A 69 -19.91 -2.81 -5.26
CA ARG A 69 -20.20 -3.40 -6.58
C ARG A 69 -19.88 -4.90 -6.63
N ILE A 70 -18.73 -5.30 -6.10
CA ILE A 70 -18.32 -6.72 -6.04
C ILE A 70 -19.32 -7.52 -5.20
N GLN A 71 -19.74 -6.98 -4.05
CA GLN A 71 -20.73 -7.63 -3.19
C GLN A 71 -22.11 -7.76 -3.87
N ARG A 72 -22.52 -6.75 -4.64
CA ARG A 72 -23.80 -6.78 -5.36
C ARG A 72 -23.82 -7.80 -6.51
N TYR A 73 -22.70 -7.97 -7.21
CA TYR A 73 -22.64 -8.85 -8.38
C TYR A 73 -21.63 -9.96 -8.16
N LYS A 74 -22.09 -11.19 -7.95
CA LYS A 74 -21.20 -12.36 -7.78
C LYS A 74 -20.48 -12.77 -9.07
N SER A 75 -20.98 -12.35 -10.24
CA SER A 75 -20.39 -12.72 -11.55
C SER A 75 -19.21 -11.84 -11.94
N ASN A 76 -18.11 -12.48 -12.31
CA ASN A 76 -16.92 -11.81 -12.84
C ASN A 76 -17.20 -11.00 -14.13
N ARG A 77 -18.19 -11.40 -14.94
CA ARG A 77 -18.56 -10.67 -16.16
C ARG A 77 -19.10 -9.26 -15.89
N LYS A 78 -19.71 -9.02 -14.73
CA LYS A 78 -20.18 -7.69 -14.29
C LYS A 78 -19.10 -6.88 -13.59
N ASN A 79 -18.07 -7.58 -13.07
CA ASN A 79 -16.93 -7.03 -12.34
C ASN A 79 -15.65 -6.93 -13.18
N PHE A 80 -15.74 -6.94 -14.52
CA PHE A 80 -14.58 -6.66 -15.36
C PHE A 80 -14.01 -5.26 -15.08
N ILE A 81 -12.69 -5.17 -14.96
CA ILE A 81 -11.95 -3.93 -14.66
C ILE A 81 -12.38 -2.76 -15.56
N ARG A 82 -12.50 -2.99 -16.88
CA ARG A 82 -12.93 -1.95 -17.82
C ARG A 82 -14.35 -1.44 -17.55
N LYS A 83 -15.28 -2.31 -17.16
CA LYS A 83 -16.65 -1.93 -16.83
C LYS A 83 -16.73 -1.19 -15.49
N MET A 84 -15.91 -1.61 -14.52
CA MET A 84 -15.80 -0.91 -13.23
C MET A 84 -15.18 0.47 -13.40
N ALA A 85 -14.13 0.60 -14.20
CA ALA A 85 -13.49 1.87 -14.53
C ALA A 85 -14.49 2.87 -15.11
N ARG A 86 -15.29 2.46 -16.10
CA ARG A 86 -16.35 3.29 -16.70
C ARG A 86 -17.40 3.72 -15.67
N ALA A 87 -17.81 2.82 -14.78
CA ALA A 87 -18.85 3.12 -13.80
C ALA A 87 -18.38 3.97 -12.62
N VAL A 88 -17.11 3.87 -12.23
CA VAL A 88 -16.52 4.66 -11.14
C VAL A 88 -15.96 5.99 -11.68
N GLY A 89 -15.70 6.10 -12.98
CA GLY A 89 -15.10 7.29 -13.60
C GLY A 89 -13.60 7.38 -13.34
N THR A 90 -12.89 6.25 -13.35
CA THR A 90 -11.45 6.19 -13.04
C THR A 90 -10.70 5.34 -14.06
N SER A 91 -9.38 5.45 -14.10
CA SER A 91 -8.56 4.66 -15.02
C SER A 91 -8.61 3.15 -14.69
N LYS A 92 -8.50 2.31 -15.73
CA LYS A 92 -8.39 0.84 -15.57
C LYS A 92 -7.26 0.44 -14.63
N SER A 93 -6.12 1.13 -14.69
CA SER A 93 -4.93 0.84 -13.89
C SER A 93 -5.18 1.18 -12.42
N SER A 94 -5.88 2.28 -12.14
CA SER A 94 -6.27 2.62 -10.77
C SER A 94 -7.21 1.60 -10.17
N ILE A 95 -8.23 1.15 -10.92
CA ILE A 95 -9.12 0.07 -10.50
C ILE A 95 -8.34 -1.21 -10.22
N HIS A 96 -7.45 -1.62 -11.13
CA HIS A 96 -6.62 -2.81 -10.95
C HIS A 96 -5.82 -2.75 -9.64
N ARG A 97 -5.14 -1.62 -9.37
CA ARG A 97 -4.40 -1.43 -8.12
C ARG A 97 -5.32 -1.50 -6.90
N ILE A 98 -6.52 -0.92 -6.96
CA ILE A 98 -7.48 -1.01 -5.84
C ILE A 98 -7.94 -2.45 -5.62
N LEU A 99 -8.15 -3.22 -6.67
CA LEU A 99 -8.54 -4.63 -6.52
C LEU A 99 -7.42 -5.46 -5.90
N HIS A 100 -6.21 -5.40 -6.46
CA HIS A 100 -5.12 -6.29 -6.06
C HIS A 100 -4.37 -5.82 -4.82
N GLU A 101 -3.99 -4.53 -4.75
CA GLU A 101 -3.17 -4.01 -3.65
C GLU A 101 -4.02 -3.68 -2.40
N GLU A 102 -5.25 -3.20 -2.60
CA GLU A 102 -6.05 -2.62 -1.51
C GLU A 102 -7.21 -3.50 -1.03
N LEU A 103 -7.76 -4.35 -1.90
CA LEU A 103 -8.90 -5.22 -1.61
C LEU A 103 -8.55 -6.72 -1.64
N GLY A 104 -7.37 -7.10 -2.15
CA GLY A 104 -6.98 -8.51 -2.34
C GLY A 104 -7.94 -9.30 -3.25
N ALA A 105 -8.72 -8.62 -4.09
CA ALA A 105 -9.76 -9.22 -4.90
C ALA A 105 -9.18 -9.77 -6.21
N ASN A 106 -8.94 -11.08 -6.24
CA ASN A 106 -8.49 -11.78 -7.44
C ASN A 106 -9.68 -12.25 -8.29
N ALA A 107 -9.56 -12.12 -9.61
CA ALA A 107 -10.55 -12.60 -10.56
C ALA A 107 -10.33 -14.09 -10.84
N TRP A 108 -10.95 -14.94 -10.04
CA TRP A 108 -10.94 -16.39 -10.26
C TRP A 108 -11.79 -16.77 -11.47
N LYS A 109 -11.45 -17.87 -12.14
CA LYS A 109 -12.26 -18.40 -13.23
C LYS A 109 -13.58 -18.93 -12.67
N ASP A 110 -14.70 -18.55 -13.28
CA ASP A 110 -16.00 -19.13 -12.96
C ASP A 110 -15.96 -20.63 -13.31
N MET A 111 -16.20 -21.50 -12.31
CA MET A 111 -16.28 -22.95 -12.53
C MET A 111 -17.67 -23.34 -12.98
N LYS A 112 -17.76 -24.20 -14.01
CA LYS A 112 -19.02 -24.83 -14.38
C LYS A 112 -19.37 -25.84 -13.29
N ALA A 113 -20.54 -25.66 -12.68
CA ALA A 113 -21.14 -26.63 -11.79
C ALA A 113 -22.34 -27.27 -12.49
N HIS A 114 -22.74 -28.46 -12.04
CA HIS A 114 -23.99 -29.07 -12.48
C HIS A 114 -25.17 -28.16 -12.07
N GLY A 115 -26.13 -27.97 -12.97
CA GLY A 115 -27.36 -27.26 -12.63
C GLY A 115 -28.24 -28.18 -11.81
N LEU A 116 -28.33 -27.97 -10.50
CA LEU A 116 -29.23 -28.74 -9.65
C LEU A 116 -30.66 -28.25 -9.82
N THR A 117 -31.59 -29.20 -9.80
CA THR A 117 -33.02 -28.97 -9.57
C THR A 117 -33.29 -28.68 -8.09
N ASP A 118 -34.43 -28.04 -7.79
CA ASP A 118 -34.81 -27.70 -6.42
C ASP A 118 -34.96 -28.95 -5.53
N GLU A 119 -35.45 -30.05 -6.10
CA GLU A 119 -35.57 -31.36 -5.46
C GLU A 119 -34.20 -31.93 -5.02
N GLU A 120 -33.18 -31.77 -5.87
CA GLU A 120 -31.81 -32.21 -5.57
C GLU A 120 -31.14 -31.33 -4.52
N VAL A 121 -31.41 -30.01 -4.52
CA VAL A 121 -30.94 -29.11 -3.47
C VAL A 121 -31.55 -29.50 -2.12
N TYR A 122 -32.85 -29.80 -2.09
CA TYR A 122 -33.56 -30.24 -0.89
C TYR A 122 -32.97 -31.53 -0.32
N ARG A 123 -32.81 -32.57 -1.15
CA ARG A 123 -32.19 -33.84 -0.72
C ARG A 123 -30.78 -33.67 -0.18
N ARG A 124 -29.94 -32.86 -0.83
CA ARG A 124 -28.55 -32.63 -0.39
C ARG A 124 -28.44 -31.85 0.92
N ARG A 125 -29.35 -30.91 1.19
CA ARG A 125 -29.40 -30.17 2.47
C ARG A 125 -29.91 -31.01 3.63
N ARG A 126 -30.81 -31.97 3.36
CA ARG A 126 -31.46 -32.81 4.37
C ARG A 126 -30.66 -34.07 4.72
N TRP A 127 -29.60 -34.39 3.98
CA TRP A 127 -28.80 -35.59 4.21
C TRP A 127 -28.07 -35.52 5.57
N PRO A 128 -28.34 -36.43 6.52
CA PRO A 128 -27.59 -36.51 7.76
C PRO A 128 -26.25 -37.20 7.46
N PHE A 129 -25.15 -36.62 7.92
CA PHE A 129 -23.84 -37.28 7.91
C PHE A 129 -23.78 -38.36 9.00
#